data_AF-A0A096BEJ8-F1
#
_entry.id   AF-A0A096BEJ8-F1
#
_cell.length_a   1.000
_cell.length_b   1.000
_cell.length_c   1.000
_cell.angle_alpha   90.00
_cell.angle_beta   90.00
_cell.angle_gamma   90.00
#
_symmetry.space_group_name_H-M   'P 1'
#
loop_
_entity.id
_entity.type
_entity.pdbx_description
1 polymer ?
#
loop_
_entity_poly.entity_id
_entity_poly.type
_entity_poly.pdbx_seq_one_letter_code
_entity_poly.pdbx_strand_id
1 'polypeptide(L)'
;MKYVLGAKCVKCGREYPAAPGLTTCACGGILDIVYDYAAIRRHFSPKSLADCRDYSMWRYRPLLPVEEESRPPAPAGGLVPSL
;
A
#
# COMPACT_ATOMS: atom_id res chain seq x y z
N MET A 1 -2.99 6.55 3.44
CA MET A 1 -3.20 5.08 3.52
C MET A 1 -4.67 4.76 3.80
N LYS A 2 -5.55 4.93 2.82
CA LYS A 2 -7.02 4.99 3.07
C LYS A 2 -7.63 3.75 3.71
N TYR A 3 -7.22 2.55 3.28
CA TYR A 3 -7.81 1.28 3.72
C TYR A 3 -6.86 0.44 4.59
N VAL A 4 -5.87 1.08 5.21
CA VAL A 4 -4.90 0.41 6.09
C VAL A 4 -5.36 0.60 7.53
N LEU A 5 -5.54 -0.50 8.26
CA LEU A 5 -5.87 -0.49 9.69
C LEU A 5 -4.63 -0.32 10.56
N GLY A 6 -3.48 -0.81 10.10
CA GLY A 6 -2.22 -0.74 10.82
C GLY A 6 -1.23 -1.77 10.29
N ALA A 7 -0.23 -2.09 11.10
CA ALA A 7 0.72 -3.16 10.81
C ALA A 7 0.77 -4.17 11.95
N LYS A 8 0.96 -5.46 11.63
CA LYS A 8 1.02 -6.54 12.61
C LYS A 8 2.29 -7.35 12.44
N CYS A 9 2.98 -7.61 13.54
CA CYS A 9 4.18 -8.43 13.50
C CYS A 9 3.83 -9.89 13.18
N VAL A 10 4.44 -10.44 12.14
CA VAL A 10 4.25 -11.84 11.74
C VAL A 10 4.82 -12.84 12.75
N LYS A 11 5.74 -12.40 13.62
CA LYS A 11 6.42 -13.24 14.61
C LYS A 11 5.73 -13.24 15.97
N CYS A 12 5.40 -12.07 16.50
CA CYS A 12 4.84 -11.93 17.86
C CYS A 12 3.40 -11.40 17.90
N GLY A 13 2.81 -11.06 16.75
CA GLY A 13 1.43 -10.58 16.67
C GLY A 13 1.18 -9.15 17.17
N ARG A 14 2.21 -8.43 17.64
CA ARG A 14 2.07 -7.03 18.09
C ARG A 14 1.57 -6.14 16.97
N GLU A 15 0.64 -5.24 17.30
CA GLU A 15 0.05 -4.28 16.38
C GLU A 15 0.68 -2.90 16.52
N TYR A 16 0.74 -2.20 15.39
CA TYR A 16 1.36 -0.89 15.24
C TYR A 16 0.46 0.02 14.41
N PRO A 17 0.45 1.33 14.68
CA PRO A 17 -0.25 2.28 13.83
C PRO A 17 0.35 2.30 12.43
N ALA A 18 -0.47 2.60 11.42
CA ALA A 18 0.00 2.81 10.06
C ALA A 18 0.91 4.04 10.03
N ALA A 19 2.22 3.81 9.88
CA ALA A 19 3.23 4.86 9.86
C ALA A 19 4.25 4.58 8.75
N PRO A 20 4.65 5.60 7.96
CA PRO A 20 5.70 5.45 6.97
C PRO A 20 7.03 5.10 7.64
N GLY A 21 7.81 4.22 7.01
CA GLY A 21 9.15 3.85 7.46
C GLY A 21 9.22 2.79 8.57
N LEU A 22 8.09 2.40 9.16
CA LEU A 22 8.06 1.37 10.19
C LEU A 22 7.81 -0.01 9.57
N THR A 23 8.87 -0.78 9.37
CA THR A 23 8.81 -2.12 8.73
C THR A 23 9.21 -3.26 9.67
N THR A 24 9.82 -2.94 10.82
CA THR A 24 10.39 -3.92 11.75
C THR A 24 9.80 -3.75 13.15
N CYS A 25 9.38 -4.86 13.74
CA CYS A 25 8.90 -4.94 15.11
C CYS A 25 10.07 -4.88 16.11
N ALA A 26 9.82 -4.43 17.33
CA ALA A 26 10.79 -4.43 18.42
C ALA A 26 11.33 -5.83 18.77
N CYS A 27 10.65 -6.91 18.37
CA CYS A 27 11.13 -8.29 18.54
C CYS A 27 12.03 -8.80 17.41
N GLY A 28 12.35 -7.94 16.43
CA GLY A 28 13.10 -8.28 15.22
C GLY A 28 12.28 -9.00 14.15
N GLY A 29 10.95 -9.08 14.29
CA GLY A 29 10.05 -9.62 13.28
C GLY A 29 9.63 -8.58 12.25
N ILE A 30 9.24 -9.02 11.06
CA ILE A 30 8.68 -8.15 10.01
C ILE A 30 7.25 -7.73 10.40
N LEU A 31 6.90 -6.49 10.08
CA LEU A 31 5.54 -5.98 10.19
C LEU A 31 4.82 -6.15 8.85
N ASP A 32 3.67 -6.80 8.88
CA ASP A 32 2.79 -6.96 7.72
C ASP A 32 1.65 -5.94 7.79
N ILE A 33 1.21 -5.43 6.64
CA ILE A 33 0.17 -4.39 6.57
C ILE A 33 -1.20 -5.03 6.67
N VAL A 34 -2.00 -4.56 7.63
CA VAL A 34 -3.37 -5.04 7.85
C VAL A 34 -4.34 -4.12 7.11
N TYR A 35 -5.10 -4.67 6.16
CA TYR A 35 -6.07 -3.93 5.36
C TYR A 35 -7.52 -4.13 5.84
N ASP A 36 -8.33 -3.09 5.67
CA ASP A 36 -9.79 -3.19 5.76
C ASP A 36 -10.37 -3.72 4.44
N TYR A 37 -10.34 -5.05 4.28
CA TYR A 37 -10.93 -5.70 3.12
C TYR A 37 -12.44 -5.49 3.00
N ALA A 38 -13.16 -5.21 4.09
CA ALA A 38 -14.58 -4.95 4.03
C ALA A 38 -14.85 -3.59 3.36
N ALA A 39 -14.08 -2.56 3.72
CA ALA A 39 -14.14 -1.25 3.06
C ALA A 39 -13.67 -1.33 1.60
N ILE A 40 -12.55 -2.03 1.32
CA ILE A 40 -12.05 -2.21 -0.05
C ILE A 40 -13.12 -2.83 -0.95
N ARG A 41 -13.79 -3.90 -0.50
CA ARG A 41 -14.83 -4.59 -1.30
C ARG A 41 -16.03 -3.71 -1.64
N ARG A 42 -16.31 -2.64 -0.88
CA ARG A 42 -17.39 -1.69 -1.16
C ARG A 42 -17.03 -0.71 -2.27
N HIS A 43 -15.74 -0.47 -2.52
CA HIS A 43 -15.26 0.59 -3.41
C HIS A 43 -14.39 0.08 -4.57
N PHE A 44 -13.94 -1.18 -4.53
CA PHE A 44 -13.08 -1.78 -5.54
C PHE A 44 -13.59 -3.17 -5.91
N SER A 45 -13.71 -3.42 -7.22
CA SER A 45 -14.16 -4.69 -7.77
C SER A 45 -13.27 -5.14 -8.94
N PRO A 46 -13.24 -6.44 -9.25
CA PRO A 46 -12.58 -6.93 -10.45
C PRO A 46 -13.09 -6.25 -11.74
N LYS A 47 -14.39 -5.92 -11.78
CA LYS A 47 -15.01 -5.21 -12.91
C LYS A 47 -14.45 -3.79 -13.06
N SER A 48 -14.37 -3.01 -11.98
CA SER A 48 -13.79 -1.66 -12.03
C SER A 48 -12.32 -1.67 -12.47
N LEU A 49 -11.59 -2.73 -12.12
CA LEU A 49 -10.21 -2.93 -12.59
C LEU A 49 -10.16 -3.27 -14.08
N ALA A 50 -11.03 -4.16 -14.56
CA ALA A 50 -11.11 -4.54 -15.98
C ALA A 50 -11.53 -3.36 -16.88
N ASP A 51 -12.40 -2.50 -16.37
CA ASP A 51 -12.87 -1.30 -17.07
C ASP A 51 -11.85 -0.14 -16.99
N CYS A 52 -10.79 -0.26 -16.18
CA CYS A 52 -9.77 0.77 -16.00
C CYS A 52 -8.80 0.84 -17.19
N ARG A 53 -8.59 2.05 -17.73
CA ARG A 53 -7.67 2.31 -18.85
C ARG A 53 -6.27 2.74 -18.42
N ASP A 54 -6.03 2.87 -17.11
CA ASP A 54 -4.67 3.03 -16.58
C ASP A 54 -3.99 1.67 -16.53
N TYR A 55 -2.89 1.52 -17.27
CA TYR A 55 -2.11 0.29 -17.34
C TYR A 55 -0.86 0.32 -16.43
N SER A 56 -0.70 1.36 -15.62
CA SER A 56 0.32 1.44 -14.59
C SER A 56 -0.10 0.71 -13.31
N MET A 57 0.80 0.62 -12.33
CA MET A 57 0.49 0.11 -10.99
C MET A 57 -0.56 0.95 -10.26
N TRP A 58 -0.81 2.19 -10.68
CA TRP A 58 -1.76 3.09 -10.03
C TRP A 58 -3.22 2.72 -10.24
N ARG A 59 -3.52 1.83 -11.19
CA ARG A 59 -4.87 1.23 -11.29
C ARG A 59 -5.27 0.43 -10.04
N TYR A 60 -4.31 -0.02 -9.24
CA TYR A 60 -4.52 -0.73 -7.97
C TYR A 60 -4.52 0.21 -6.76
N ARG A 61 -4.60 1.53 -6.94
CA ARG A 61 -4.50 2.52 -5.88
C ARG A 61 -5.32 2.25 -4.61
N PRO A 62 -6.57 1.74 -4.66
CA PRO A 62 -7.31 1.36 -3.46
C PRO A 62 -6.65 0.26 -2.61
N LEU A 63 -5.74 -0.53 -3.19
CA LEU A 63 -5.00 -1.60 -2.52
C LEU A 63 -3.59 -1.16 -2.12
N LEU A 64 -3.13 -0.01 -2.60
CA LEU A 64 -1.77 0.46 -2.31
C LEU A 64 -1.73 1.18 -0.96
N PRO A 65 -0.73 0.91 -0.11
CA PRO A 65 -0.56 1.56 1.19
C PRO A 65 0.08 2.95 1.01
N VAL A 66 -0.58 3.83 0.24
CA VAL A 66 -0.14 5.19 -0.06
C VAL A 66 -1.13 6.23 0.46
N GLU A 67 -0.67 7.47 0.65
CA GLU A 67 -1.55 8.59 1.01
C GLU A 67 -2.50 8.97 -0.13
N GLU A 68 -3.67 9.51 0.21
CA GLU A 68 -4.68 9.87 -0.78
C GLU A 68 -4.23 11.07 -1.64
N GLU A 69 -3.23 11.83 -1.21
CA GLU A 69 -2.61 12.90 -1.99
C GLU A 69 -1.39 12.40 -2.79
N SER A 70 -0.99 11.14 -2.61
CA SER A 70 0.17 10.56 -3.31
C SER A 70 -0.08 10.52 -4.81
N ARG A 71 0.87 11.08 -5.57
CA ARG A 71 0.83 11.07 -7.03
C ARG A 71 1.68 9.93 -7.58
N PRO A 72 1.34 9.42 -8.77
CA PRO A 72 2.24 8.57 -9.53
C PRO A 72 3.64 9.18 -9.63
N PRO A 73 4.71 8.39 -9.42
CA PRO A 73 6.03 8.85 -9.78
C PRO A 73 6.00 9.19 -11.27
N ALA A 74 6.80 10.19 -11.65
CA ALA A 74 6.96 10.51 -13.06
C ALA A 74 7.35 9.22 -13.82
N PRO A 75 6.82 9.01 -15.05
CA PRO A 75 7.22 7.87 -15.86
C PRO A 75 8.75 7.82 -15.90
N ALA A 76 9.32 6.65 -15.63
CA ALA A 76 10.76 6.44 -15.60
C ALA A 76 11.34 6.60 -17.01
N GLY A 77 11.51 7.86 -17.41
CA GLY A 77 12.15 8.31 -18.65
C GLY A 77 13.25 9.34 -18.37
N GLY A 78 13.79 9.36 -17.14
CA GLY A 78 14.90 10.19 -16.75
C GLY A 78 16.02 9.31 -16.18
N LEU A 79 17.19 9.41 -16.80
CA LEU A 79 18.45 8.80 -16.37
C LEU A 79 18.60 8.89 -14.84
N VAL A 80 18.75 7.74 -14.19
CA VAL A 80 19.35 7.70 -12.84
C VAL A 80 20.84 7.99 -13.02
N PRO A 81 21.39 9.12 -12.54
CA PRO A 81 22.83 9.20 -12.36
C PRO A 81 23.14 8.30 -11.17
N SER A 82 23.83 7.20 -11.43
CA SER A 82 24.46 6.40 -10.38
C SER A 82 25.38 7.33 -9.56
N LEU A 83 25.05 7.54 -8.29
CA LEU A 83 25.99 8.00 -7.28
C LEU A 83 26.59 6.80 -6.57
#